data_AF-A0A4Q4CQC0-F1
#
_entry.id   AF-A0A4Q4CQC0-F1
#
_cell.length_a   1.000
_cell.length_b   1.000
_cell.length_c   1.000
_cell.angle_alpha   90.00
_cell.angle_beta   90.00
_cell.angle_gamma   90.00
#
_symmetry.space_group_name_H-M   'P 1'
#
loop_
_entity.id
_entity.type
_entity.pdbx_description
1 polymer ?
#
loop_
_entity_poly.entity_id
_entity_poly.type
_entity_poly.pdbx_seq_one_letter_code
_entity_poly.pdbx_strand_id
1 'polypeptide(L)' 'RVALAEELLENSALSVEQIATRVGFGNAATLRHHFTQARGVAPLAYRKQFSCLEPA' A
#
# COMPACT_ATOMS: atom_id res chain seq x y z
N ARG A 1 2.58 -6.53 -9.13
CA ARG A 1 2.34 -6.79 -7.69
C ARG A 1 2.40 -5.51 -6.86
N VAL A 2 3.45 -4.69 -6.99
CA VAL A 2 3.49 -3.36 -6.33
C VAL A 2 2.38 -2.45 -6.88
N ALA A 3 2.25 -2.31 -8.20
CA ALA A 3 1.18 -1.49 -8.81
C ALA A 3 -0.24 -1.81 -8.29
N LEU A 4 -0.60 -3.09 -8.19
CA LEU A 4 -1.90 -3.50 -7.62
C LEU A 4 -2.04 -3.12 -6.13
N ALA A 5 -0.95 -3.15 -5.37
CA ALA A 5 -0.96 -2.71 -3.97
C ALA A 5 -1.19 -1.20 -3.87
N GLU A 6 -0.68 -0.43 -4.83
CA GLU A 6 -0.88 1.02 -4.91
C GLU A 6 -2.33 1.34 -5.21
N GLU A 7 -2.91 0.71 -6.23
CA GLU A 7 -4.32 0.87 -6.56
C GLU A 7 -5.22 0.57 -5.35
N LEU A 8 -4.90 -0.46 -4.57
CA LEU A 8 -5.64 -0.80 -3.34
C LEU A 8 -5.38 0.18 -2.18
N LEU A 9 -4.20 0.79 -2.10
CA LEU A 9 -3.90 1.82 -1.10
C LEU A 9 -4.62 3.13 -1.43
N GLU A 10 -4.87 3.41 -2.71
CA GLU A 10 -5.53 4.61 -3.21
C GLU A 10 -7.06 4.45 -3.22
N ASN A 11 -7.57 3.29 -3.65
CA ASN A 11 -8.99 3.05 -3.84
C ASN A 11 -9.65 2.29 -2.69
N SER A 12 -8.92 1.93 -1.64
CA SER A 12 -9.50 1.17 -0.53
C SER A 12 -8.95 1.56 0.83
N ALA A 13 -9.81 1.50 1.85
CA ALA A 13 -9.43 1.72 3.25
C ALA A 13 -8.77 0.50 3.90
N LEU A 14 -8.31 -0.46 3.10
CA LEU A 14 -7.72 -1.71 3.60
C LEU A 14 -6.40 -1.44 4.34
N SER A 15 -6.12 -2.30 5.31
CA SER A 15 -4.83 -2.26 6.01
C SER A 15 -3.71 -2.78 5.11
N VAL A 16 -2.50 -2.25 5.30
CA VAL A 16 -1.29 -2.67 4.56
C VAL A 16 -1.07 -4.19 4.61
N GLU A 17 -1.45 -4.82 5.72
CA GLU A 17 -1.40 -6.28 5.90
C GLU A 17 -2.42 -7.03 5.03
N GLN A 18 -3.65 -6.54 4.96
CA GLN A 18 -4.69 -7.12 4.09
C GLN A 18 -4.31 -6.97 2.61
N ILE A 19 -3.76 -5.82 2.23
CA ILE A 19 -3.29 -5.56 0.87
C ILE A 19 -2.15 -6.52 0.53
N ALA A 20 -1.20 -6.73 1.44
CA ALA A 20 -0.08 -7.65 1.23
C ALA A 20 -0.55 -9.09 0.98
N THR A 21 -1.54 -9.57 1.73
CA THR A 21 -2.15 -10.88 1.50
C THR A 21 -2.87 -10.92 0.16
N ARG A 22 -3.62 -9.88 -0.20
CA ARG A 22 -4.46 -9.82 -1.41
C ARG A 22 -3.65 -9.78 -2.70
N VAL A 23 -2.50 -9.11 -2.71
CA VAL A 23 -1.61 -9.03 -3.89
C VAL A 23 -0.54 -10.13 -3.93
N GLY A 24 -0.49 -10.99 -2.90
CA GLY A 24 0.39 -12.17 -2.84
C GLY A 24 1.80 -11.93 -2.29
N PHE A 25 2.02 -10.91 -1.46
CA PHE A 25 3.28 -10.72 -0.69
C PHE A 25 3.29 -11.48 0.64
N GLY A 26 2.13 -11.96 1.09
CA GLY A 26 1.99 -12.78 2.31
C GLY A 26 2.03 -11.99 3.62
N ASN A 27 2.84 -10.94 3.73
CA ASN A 27 2.86 -10.07 4.91
C ASN A 27 3.22 -8.61 4.60
N ALA A 28 2.87 -7.71 5.52
CA ALA A 28 3.12 -6.28 5.38
C ALA A 28 4.61 -5.93 5.26
N ALA A 29 5.52 -6.69 5.88
CA ALA A 29 6.96 -6.42 5.85
C ALA A 29 7.54 -6.60 4.44
N THR A 30 7.18 -7.70 3.79
CA THR A 30 7.61 -8.03 2.42
C THR A 30 7.06 -7.00 1.43
N LEU A 31 5.77 -6.65 1.56
CA LEU A 31 5.17 -5.58 0.76
C LEU A 31 5.89 -4.25 1.00
N ARG A 32 6.18 -3.84 2.25
CA ARG A 32 6.90 -2.60 2.56
C ARG A 32 8.26 -2.55 1.89
N HIS A 33 9.01 -3.66 1.93
CA HIS A 33 10.33 -3.74 1.31
C HIS A 33 10.26 -3.54 -0.20
N HIS A 34 9.43 -4.32 -0.90
CA HIS A 34 9.27 -4.19 -2.35
C HIS A 34 8.66 -2.85 -2.77
N PHE A 35 7.71 -2.33 -2.00
CA PHE A 35 7.06 -1.06 -2.27
C PHE A 35 8.03 0.11 -2.11
N THR A 36 8.82 0.12 -1.03
CA THR A 36 9.83 1.17 -0.79
C THR A 36 10.92 1.11 -1.86
N GLN A 37 11.34 -0.08 -2.30
CA GLN A 37 12.29 -0.23 -3.41
C GLN A 37 11.74 0.30 -4.75
N ALA A 38 10.44 0.12 -5.00
CA ALA A 38 9.82 0.53 -6.27
C ALA A 38 9.40 2.02 -6.30
N ARG A 39 8.92 2.57 -5.19
CA ARG A 39 8.37 3.93 -5.11
C ARG A 39 9.20 4.90 -4.26
N GLY A 40 10.19 4.43 -3.52
CA GLY A 40 11.00 5.24 -2.62
C GLY A 40 10.30 5.66 -1.33
N VAL A 41 9.02 5.32 -1.15
CA VAL A 41 8.23 5.70 0.04
C VAL A 41 7.57 4.48 0.65
N ALA A 42 7.38 4.49 1.97
CA ALA A 42 6.70 3.38 2.65
C ALA A 42 5.18 3.41 2.36
N PRO A 43 4.52 2.25 2.22
CA PRO A 43 3.09 2.17 1.91
C PRO A 43 2.20 2.80 2.99
N LEU A 44 2.66 2.83 4.26
CA LEU A 44 1.94 3.52 5.34
C LEU A 44 1.99 5.05 5.18
N ALA A 45 3.14 5.58 4.73
CA ALA A 45 3.31 7.01 4.46
C ALA A 45 2.53 7.41 3.21
N TYR A 46 2.60 6.58 2.16
CA TYR A 46 1.78 6.71 0.96
C TYR A 46 0.29 6.76 1.34
N ARG A 47 -0.20 5.76 2.11
CA ARG A 47 -1.59 5.74 2.57
C ARG A 47 -1.97 6.98 3.37
N LYS A 48 -1.10 7.50 4.24
CA LYS A 48 -1.40 8.73 5.00
C LYS A 48 -1.56 9.95 4.11
N GLN A 49 -0.77 10.04 3.05
CA GLN A 49 -0.84 11.14 2.08
C GLN A 49 -2.14 11.08 1.27
N PHE A 50 -2.60 9.88 0.91
CA PHE A 50 -3.85 9.66 0.20
C PHE A 50 -5.09 9.66 1.11
N SER A 51 -4.99 9.18 2.35
CA SER A 51 -6.12 9.16 3.30
C SER A 51 -6.43 10.53 3.90
N CYS A 52 -5.47 11.46 3.84
CA CYS A 52 -5.69 12.87 4.19
C CYS A 52 -6.28 13.67 3.00
N LEU A 53 -6.24 13.10 1.78
CA LEU A 53 -7.01 13.59 0.65
C LEU A 53 -8.44 13.08 0.87
N GLU A 54 -9.23 13.79 1.68
CA GLU A 54 -10.65 13.48 1.82
C GLU A 54 -11.32 13.38 0.43
N PRO A 55 -12.05 12.30 0.14
CA PRO A 55 -13.02 12.32 -0.94
C PRO A 55 -14.16 13.24 -0.49
N ALA A 56 -14.35 14.33 -1.23
CA ALA A 56 -15.55 15.16 -1.17
C ALA A 56 -16.81 14.34 -1.49
#